data_AF-A0A2E3QA36-F1
#
_entry.id   AF-A0A2E3QA36-F1
#
_cell.length_a   1.000
_cell.length_b   1.000
_cell.length_c   1.000
_cell.angle_alpha   90.00
_cell.angle_beta   90.00
_cell.angle_gamma   90.00
#
_symmetry.space_group_name_H-M   'P 1'
#
loop_
_entity.id
_entity.type
_entity.pdbx_description
1 polymer ?
#
loop_
_entity_poly.entity_id
_entity_poly.type
_entity_poly.pdbx_seq_one_letter_code
_entity_poly.pdbx_strand_id
1 'polypeptide(L)'
;MTATKTLIPLAEPTPAPYVPAPANDPLPVGTLTMADIRQRLPRGRSKVVGVEVIRPRKVHEIDVAEAAIFPRLFWAVYVSPDFAGDGDNDRLARAFRADMDCYAGLMAPSQFHDFRREMDHGADSVLAVLLDRQVGDDGGWHSLKVFAVIFLLMLWVDRYAAQAMFTTDFERASAEVFDHIRALHGDQFAAIEPSAHKMLPKVIARLKACGLFLWLPDYRGAEE
;
A
#
# COMPACT_ATOMS: atom_id res chain seq x y z
N MET A 1 3.60 8.63 -37.24
CA MET A 1 4.66 7.82 -36.59
C MET A 1 4.10 7.40 -35.25
N THR A 2 3.85 6.10 -35.06
CA THR A 2 3.25 5.54 -33.84
C THR A 2 4.33 5.40 -32.78
N ALA A 3 4.25 6.18 -31.71
CA ALA A 3 5.11 6.04 -30.55
C ALA A 3 4.92 4.63 -29.97
N THR A 4 5.98 3.83 -29.99
CA THR A 4 6.00 2.50 -29.38
C THR A 4 5.92 2.68 -27.87
N LYS A 5 4.75 2.35 -27.29
CA LYS A 5 4.55 2.34 -25.83
C LYS A 5 5.56 1.39 -25.18
N THR A 6 6.22 1.87 -24.13
CA THR A 6 7.17 1.11 -23.31
C THR A 6 6.43 0.03 -22.53
N LEU A 7 6.44 -1.19 -23.04
CA LEU A 7 6.07 -2.39 -22.28
C LEU A 7 7.18 -2.64 -21.24
N ILE A 8 6.79 -2.98 -20.02
CA ILE A 8 7.70 -3.42 -18.96
C ILE A 8 7.57 -4.94 -18.85
N PRO A 9 8.35 -5.74 -19.60
CA PRO A 9 8.42 -7.18 -19.41
C PRO A 9 9.31 -7.50 -18.21
N LEU A 10 8.77 -8.27 -17.26
CA LEU A 10 9.52 -8.77 -16.11
C LEU A 10 10.48 -9.88 -16.55
N ALA A 11 11.75 -9.76 -16.17
CA ALA A 11 12.78 -10.77 -16.39
C ALA A 11 13.03 -11.55 -15.09
N GLU A 12 13.39 -12.83 -15.23
CA GLU A 12 13.54 -13.76 -14.11
C GLU A 12 14.51 -13.24 -13.02
N PRO A 13 14.13 -13.37 -11.73
CA PRO A 13 14.86 -12.77 -10.63
C PRO A 13 16.24 -13.41 -10.45
N THR A 14 17.28 -12.58 -10.46
CA THR A 14 18.61 -12.97 -9.97
C THR A 14 18.62 -12.77 -8.44
N PRO A 15 18.93 -13.79 -7.62
CA PRO A 15 18.87 -13.65 -6.17
C PRO A 15 20.00 -12.75 -5.66
N ALA A 16 19.65 -11.53 -5.23
CA ALA A 16 20.55 -10.65 -4.49
C ALA A 16 20.55 -11.01 -2.99
N PRO A 17 21.66 -10.78 -2.26
CA PRO A 17 21.78 -11.17 -0.87
C PRO A 17 20.84 -10.38 0.05
N TYR A 18 20.01 -11.11 0.77
CA TYR A 18 19.07 -10.64 1.79
C TYR A 18 19.75 -9.80 2.87
N VAL A 19 19.32 -8.54 3.02
CA VAL A 19 19.61 -7.71 4.19
C VAL A 19 18.45 -7.90 5.17
N PRO A 20 18.66 -8.48 6.36
CA PRO A 20 17.58 -8.63 7.33
C PRO A 20 17.27 -7.26 7.95
N ALA A 21 16.08 -6.73 7.67
CA ALA A 21 15.44 -5.76 8.55
C ALA A 21 14.70 -6.51 9.67
N PRO A 22 14.65 -5.96 10.89
CA PRO A 22 13.95 -6.59 12.00
C PRO A 22 12.46 -6.77 11.65
N ALA A 23 11.96 -8.00 11.78
CA ALA A 23 10.54 -8.32 11.61
C ALA A 23 9.70 -7.53 12.62
N ASN A 24 8.74 -6.74 12.14
CA ASN A 24 7.93 -5.83 12.95
C ASN A 24 6.43 -6.15 12.90
N ASP A 25 6.05 -7.42 13.04
CA ASP A 25 4.66 -7.69 13.42
C ASP A 25 4.48 -7.42 14.92
N PRO A 26 3.63 -6.42 15.24
CA PRO A 26 2.36 -6.78 15.83
C PRO A 26 1.23 -5.93 15.23
N LEU A 27 0.82 -6.24 13.99
CA LEU A 27 -0.58 -5.98 13.63
C LEU A 27 -1.46 -6.68 14.69
N PRO A 28 -2.53 -6.05 15.22
CA PRO A 28 -3.43 -6.74 16.12
C PRO A 28 -3.99 -7.96 15.40
N VAL A 29 -3.52 -9.14 15.79
CA VAL A 29 -3.78 -10.41 15.10
C VAL A 29 -5.28 -10.66 15.12
N GLY A 30 -5.90 -10.41 13.97
CA GLY A 30 -7.29 -10.77 13.72
C GLY A 30 -7.42 -12.28 13.71
N THR A 31 -8.01 -12.82 14.79
CA THR A 31 -8.60 -14.15 14.86
C THR A 31 -7.62 -15.33 14.78
N LEU A 32 -7.06 -15.72 15.92
CA LEU A 32 -6.67 -17.11 16.14
C LEU A 32 -7.94 -17.91 16.49
N THR A 33 -8.42 -18.75 15.57
CA THR A 33 -9.17 -19.94 16.00
C THR A 33 -8.16 -20.85 16.70
N MET A 34 -8.09 -20.79 18.03
CA MET A 34 -7.30 -21.74 18.79
C MET A 34 -7.94 -23.13 18.66
N ALA A 35 -7.53 -23.89 17.63
CA ALA A 35 -8.02 -25.23 17.34
C ALA A 35 -7.85 -26.22 18.53
N ASP A 36 -7.07 -25.85 19.54
CA ASP A 36 -6.67 -26.71 20.66
C ASP A 36 -7.40 -26.46 21.99
N ILE A 37 -8.29 -25.46 22.09
CA ILE A 37 -9.05 -25.26 23.34
C ILE A 37 -10.25 -26.22 23.36
N ARG A 38 -10.11 -27.30 24.13
CA ARG A 38 -11.18 -28.28 24.39
C ARG A 38 -11.68 -28.14 25.82
N GLN A 39 -12.99 -27.94 26.00
CA GLN A 39 -13.60 -28.00 27.32
C GLN A 39 -13.68 -29.46 27.78
N ARG A 40 -13.16 -29.73 28.98
CA ARG A 40 -13.22 -31.05 29.61
C ARG A 40 -14.59 -31.21 30.29
N LEU A 41 -15.37 -32.17 29.82
CA LEU A 41 -16.67 -32.53 30.39
C LEU A 41 -16.51 -33.65 31.43
N PRO A 42 -17.50 -33.84 32.33
CA PRO A 42 -17.53 -34.99 33.23
C PRO A 42 -17.38 -36.31 32.45
N ARG A 43 -16.67 -37.28 33.03
CA ARG A 43 -16.35 -38.61 32.43
C ARG A 43 -15.37 -38.57 31.25
N GLY A 44 -14.43 -37.62 31.23
CA GLY A 44 -13.26 -37.66 30.35
C GLY A 44 -13.52 -37.32 28.88
N ARG A 45 -14.71 -36.77 28.56
CA ARG A 45 -15.04 -36.31 27.21
C ARG A 45 -14.54 -34.88 27.00
N SER A 46 -14.18 -34.55 25.77
CA SER A 46 -13.76 -33.20 25.40
C SER A 46 -14.60 -32.70 24.24
N LYS A 47 -15.04 -31.44 24.29
CA LYS A 47 -15.81 -30.79 23.21
C LYS A 47 -15.06 -29.54 22.74
N VAL A 48 -15.02 -29.31 21.43
CA VAL A 48 -14.54 -28.06 20.85
C VAL A 48 -15.52 -26.95 21.25
N VAL A 49 -15.03 -25.92 21.92
CA VAL A 49 -15.83 -24.76 22.28
C VAL A 49 -15.51 -23.63 21.31
N GLY A 50 -16.55 -23.10 20.65
CA GLY A 50 -16.43 -21.83 19.95
C GLY A 50 -16.29 -20.74 20.99
N VAL A 51 -15.08 -20.25 21.21
CA VAL A 51 -14.85 -19.07 22.05
C VAL A 51 -15.04 -17.85 21.16
N GLU A 52 -16.07 -17.07 21.43
CA GLU A 52 -16.24 -15.76 20.79
C GLU A 52 -15.23 -14.81 21.42
N VAL A 53 -14.15 -14.52 20.68
CA VAL A 53 -13.12 -13.59 21.13
C VAL A 53 -13.65 -12.17 20.91
N ILE A 54 -13.99 -11.49 22.00
CA ILE A 54 -14.29 -10.06 21.99
C ILE A 54 -13.01 -9.33 21.54
N ARG A 55 -13.02 -8.70 20.35
CA ARG A 55 -11.87 -7.91 19.87
C ARG A 55 -11.52 -6.86 20.93
N PRO A 56 -10.26 -6.76 21.40
CA PRO A 56 -9.95 -6.01 22.63
C PRO A 56 -10.15 -4.48 22.56
N ARG A 57 -10.38 -3.88 21.39
CA ARG A 57 -10.72 -2.46 21.19
C ARG A 57 -11.27 -2.28 19.78
N LYS A 58 -12.20 -1.34 19.58
CA LYS A 58 -12.51 -0.86 18.23
C LYS A 58 -11.25 -0.18 17.68
N VAL A 59 -10.70 -0.73 16.60
CA VAL A 59 -9.64 -0.06 15.85
C VAL A 59 -10.27 1.12 15.14
N HIS A 60 -9.60 2.27 15.15
CA HIS A 60 -10.11 3.48 14.53
C HIS A 60 -9.98 3.36 13.00
N GLU A 61 -11.08 3.56 12.27
CA GLU A 61 -11.16 3.32 10.83
C GLU A 61 -10.21 4.23 10.02
N ILE A 62 -9.96 5.45 10.48
CA ILE A 62 -9.05 6.38 9.80
C ILE A 62 -7.61 5.88 9.83
N ASP A 63 -7.14 5.40 10.98
CA ASP A 63 -5.77 4.92 11.16
C ASP A 63 -5.48 3.73 10.23
N VAL A 64 -6.49 2.87 10.04
CA VAL A 64 -6.41 1.73 9.13
C VAL A 64 -6.56 2.16 7.67
N ALA A 65 -7.39 3.16 7.37
CA ALA A 65 -7.51 3.71 6.02
C ALA A 65 -6.20 4.39 5.57
N GLU A 66 -5.51 5.10 6.45
CA GLU A 66 -4.19 5.69 6.18
C GLU A 66 -3.17 4.62 5.78
N ALA A 67 -3.11 3.50 6.50
CA ALA A 67 -2.26 2.37 6.14
C ALA A 67 -2.67 1.72 4.80
N ALA A 68 -3.96 1.47 4.62
CA ALA A 68 -4.50 0.77 3.44
C ALA A 68 -4.45 1.61 2.14
N ILE A 69 -4.26 2.93 2.22
CA ILE A 69 -4.12 3.79 1.05
C ILE A 69 -2.93 3.38 0.18
N PHE A 70 -1.83 2.94 0.77
CA PHE A 70 -0.63 2.59 0.02
C PHE A 70 -0.85 1.37 -0.89
N PRO A 71 -1.26 0.18 -0.38
CA PRO A 71 -1.61 -0.93 -1.25
C PRO A 71 -2.72 -0.56 -2.23
N ARG A 72 -3.67 0.31 -1.86
CA ARG A 72 -4.71 0.80 -2.80
C ARG A 72 -4.15 1.65 -3.95
N LEU A 73 -3.14 2.47 -3.70
CA LEU A 73 -2.45 3.29 -4.70
C LEU A 73 -1.64 2.42 -5.67
N PHE A 74 -0.84 1.48 -5.14
CA PHE A 74 -0.10 0.53 -5.96
C PHE A 74 -1.06 -0.35 -6.78
N TRP A 75 -2.12 -0.87 -6.15
CA TRP A 75 -3.13 -1.65 -6.84
C TRP A 75 -3.74 -0.89 -8.02
N ALA A 76 -4.11 0.39 -7.82
CA ALA A 76 -4.67 1.24 -8.88
C ALA A 76 -3.77 1.34 -10.11
N VAL A 77 -2.45 1.37 -9.88
CA VAL A 77 -1.46 1.43 -10.95
C VAL A 77 -1.44 0.12 -11.73
N TYR A 78 -1.35 -1.01 -11.03
CA TYR A 78 -1.19 -2.32 -11.65
C TYR A 78 -2.46 -2.85 -12.33
N VAL A 79 -3.65 -2.38 -11.94
CA VAL A 79 -4.89 -2.70 -12.66
C VAL A 79 -5.21 -1.76 -13.82
N SER A 80 -4.40 -0.72 -14.03
CA SER A 80 -4.60 0.20 -15.14
C SER A 80 -4.33 -0.47 -16.49
N PRO A 81 -4.93 0.03 -17.59
CA PRO A 81 -4.76 -0.58 -18.91
C PRO A 81 -3.32 -0.68 -19.42
N ASP A 82 -2.40 0.13 -18.87
CA ASP A 82 -0.99 0.10 -19.26
C ASP A 82 -0.22 -1.08 -18.65
N PHE A 83 -0.73 -1.70 -17.58
CA PHE A 83 -0.08 -2.80 -16.85
C PHE A 83 -0.86 -4.12 -16.87
N ALA A 84 -2.17 -4.05 -17.16
CA ALA A 84 -3.04 -5.21 -17.18
C ALA A 84 -2.69 -6.20 -18.30
N GLY A 85 -2.81 -7.50 -17.99
CA GLY A 85 -2.59 -8.59 -18.96
C GLY A 85 -1.17 -9.18 -18.96
N ASP A 86 -0.27 -8.65 -18.13
CA ASP A 86 1.00 -9.27 -17.80
C ASP A 86 0.87 -10.09 -16.50
N GLY A 87 1.38 -11.33 -16.51
CA GLY A 87 1.17 -12.29 -15.41
C GLY A 87 1.79 -11.89 -14.09
N ASP A 88 2.91 -11.18 -14.12
CA ASP A 88 3.60 -10.71 -12.92
C ASP A 88 2.98 -9.42 -12.39
N ASN A 89 2.56 -8.51 -13.27
CA ASN A 89 1.75 -7.35 -12.89
C ASN A 89 0.43 -7.78 -12.23
N ASP A 90 -0.23 -8.80 -12.77
CA ASP A 90 -1.45 -9.37 -12.19
C ASP A 90 -1.18 -10.02 -10.82
N ARG A 91 0.00 -10.64 -10.62
CA ARG A 91 0.42 -11.18 -9.32
C ARG A 91 0.61 -10.05 -8.31
N LEU A 92 1.28 -8.96 -8.67
CA LEU A 92 1.47 -7.79 -7.81
C LEU A 92 0.12 -7.13 -7.47
N ALA A 93 -0.77 -6.96 -8.45
CA ALA A 93 -2.13 -6.48 -8.21
C ALA A 93 -2.88 -7.36 -7.20
N ARG A 94 -2.77 -8.69 -7.30
CA ARG A 94 -3.36 -9.60 -6.31
C ARG A 94 -2.74 -9.45 -4.92
N ALA A 95 -1.42 -9.27 -4.82
CA ALA A 95 -0.73 -9.07 -3.55
C ALA A 95 -1.21 -7.78 -2.85
N PHE A 96 -1.21 -6.65 -3.57
CA PHE A 96 -1.71 -5.38 -3.02
C PHE A 96 -3.19 -5.44 -2.63
N ARG A 97 -3.99 -6.20 -3.39
CA ARG A 97 -5.40 -6.45 -3.01
C ARG A 97 -5.51 -7.26 -1.73
N ALA A 98 -4.71 -8.31 -1.57
CA ALA A 98 -4.69 -9.11 -0.35
C ALA A 98 -4.30 -8.27 0.87
N ASP A 99 -3.38 -7.31 0.72
CA ASP A 99 -3.05 -6.36 1.78
C ASP A 99 -4.21 -5.46 2.16
N MET A 100 -4.94 -4.91 1.19
CA MET A 100 -6.17 -4.16 1.47
C MET A 100 -7.20 -5.02 2.22
N ASP A 101 -7.36 -6.28 1.82
CA ASP A 101 -8.28 -7.23 2.46
C ASP A 101 -7.83 -7.57 3.90
N CYS A 102 -6.53 -7.58 4.18
CA CYS A 102 -5.98 -7.75 5.53
C CYS A 102 -6.44 -6.62 6.46
N TYR A 103 -6.26 -5.37 6.04
CA TYR A 103 -6.72 -4.19 6.78
C TYR A 103 -8.24 -4.16 6.93
N ALA A 104 -8.98 -4.53 5.88
CA ALA A 104 -10.43 -4.66 5.94
C ALA A 104 -10.90 -5.70 6.97
N GLY A 105 -10.16 -6.80 7.14
CA GLY A 105 -10.43 -7.83 8.13
C GLY A 105 -10.39 -7.33 9.59
N LEU A 106 -9.67 -6.23 9.84
CA LEU A 106 -9.59 -5.57 11.16
C LEU A 106 -10.85 -4.76 11.50
N MET A 107 -11.69 -4.46 10.52
CA MET A 107 -12.90 -3.65 10.72
C MET A 107 -14.06 -4.48 11.27
N ALA A 108 -14.88 -3.87 12.12
CA ALA A 108 -16.20 -4.39 12.42
C ALA A 108 -17.13 -4.16 11.21
N PRO A 109 -18.22 -4.95 11.03
CA PRO A 109 -19.15 -4.76 9.92
C PRO A 109 -19.72 -3.33 9.82
N SER A 110 -19.93 -2.66 10.95
CA SER A 110 -20.41 -1.27 10.99
C SER A 110 -19.35 -0.23 10.58
N GLN A 111 -18.06 -0.55 10.67
CA GLN A 111 -16.94 0.36 10.32
C GLN A 111 -16.45 0.15 8.88
N PHE A 112 -16.73 -1.01 8.29
CA PHE A 112 -16.21 -1.39 6.98
C PHE A 112 -16.52 -0.36 5.88
N HIS A 113 -17.74 0.18 5.87
CA HIS A 113 -18.15 1.17 4.88
C HIS A 113 -17.41 2.50 5.03
N ASP A 114 -17.18 2.95 6.26
CA ASP A 114 -16.43 4.18 6.53
C ASP A 114 -14.95 3.98 6.17
N PHE A 115 -14.32 2.92 6.68
CA PHE A 115 -12.94 2.54 6.30
C PHE A 115 -12.73 2.54 4.78
N ARG A 116 -13.60 1.83 4.05
CA ARG A 116 -13.47 1.72 2.59
C ARG A 116 -13.66 3.06 1.90
N ARG A 117 -14.63 3.86 2.34
CA ARG A 117 -14.86 5.21 1.81
C ARG A 117 -13.61 6.07 1.98
N GLU A 118 -13.01 6.10 3.16
CA GLU A 118 -11.85 6.94 3.44
C GLU A 118 -10.61 6.46 2.68
N MET A 119 -10.37 5.15 2.60
CA MET A 119 -9.30 4.56 1.80
C MET A 119 -9.43 4.90 0.31
N ASP A 120 -10.62 4.65 -0.28
CA ASP A 120 -10.87 4.92 -1.69
C ASP A 120 -10.82 6.43 -1.98
N HIS A 121 -11.42 7.26 -1.13
CA HIS A 121 -11.45 8.72 -1.30
C HIS A 121 -10.04 9.34 -1.23
N GLY A 122 -9.22 8.87 -0.28
CA GLY A 122 -7.83 9.30 -0.15
C GLY A 122 -7.00 8.88 -1.37
N ALA A 123 -7.09 7.61 -1.77
CA ALA A 123 -6.36 7.11 -2.94
C ALA A 123 -6.76 7.83 -4.24
N ASP A 124 -8.06 8.00 -4.49
CA ASP A 124 -8.56 8.68 -5.68
C ASP A 124 -8.17 10.18 -5.68
N SER A 125 -8.13 10.81 -4.51
CA SER A 125 -7.68 12.20 -4.36
C SER A 125 -6.19 12.36 -4.65
N VAL A 126 -5.35 11.41 -4.23
CA VAL A 126 -3.92 11.37 -4.57
C VAL A 126 -3.76 11.14 -6.07
N LEU A 127 -4.42 10.13 -6.64
CA LEU A 127 -4.34 9.84 -8.07
C LEU A 127 -4.81 11.02 -8.91
N ALA A 128 -5.86 11.75 -8.50
CA ALA A 128 -6.30 12.95 -9.20
C ALA A 128 -5.25 14.08 -9.23
N VAL A 129 -4.34 14.16 -8.25
CA VAL A 129 -3.21 15.09 -8.25
C VAL A 129 -2.08 14.60 -9.14
N LEU A 130 -1.86 13.28 -9.18
CA LEU A 130 -0.79 12.64 -9.93
C LEU A 130 -1.10 12.46 -11.42
N LEU A 131 -2.38 12.36 -11.77
CA LEU A 131 -2.88 12.28 -13.14
C LEU A 131 -3.08 13.69 -13.69
N ASP A 132 -2.23 14.09 -14.64
CA ASP A 132 -2.49 15.30 -15.41
C ASP A 132 -3.68 15.04 -16.36
N ARG A 133 -4.81 15.70 -16.10
CA ARG A 133 -6.03 15.56 -16.90
C ARG A 133 -6.04 16.43 -18.16
N GLN A 134 -4.97 17.17 -18.47
CA GLN A 134 -4.86 17.87 -19.76
C GLN A 134 -4.58 16.85 -20.88
N VAL A 135 -5.65 16.29 -21.44
CA VAL A 135 -5.63 15.51 -22.68
C VAL A 135 -5.20 16.43 -23.84
N GLY A 136 -3.97 16.23 -24.31
CA GLY A 136 -3.34 16.83 -25.50
C GLY A 136 -2.27 15.87 -26.02
N ASP A 137 -1.64 16.14 -27.18
CA ASP A 137 -0.95 15.15 -28.04
C ASP A 137 0.19 14.29 -27.42
N ASP A 138 0.63 14.55 -26.17
CA ASP A 138 1.56 13.72 -25.38
C ASP A 138 0.92 13.17 -24.07
N GLY A 139 -0.41 13.23 -23.97
CA GLY A 139 -1.21 13.05 -22.76
C GLY A 139 -1.23 11.62 -22.24
N GLY A 140 -0.42 11.37 -21.22
CA GLY A 140 -0.46 10.17 -20.39
C GLY A 140 0.03 10.49 -18.99
N TRP A 141 -0.37 9.68 -18.02
CA TRP A 141 0.29 9.68 -16.71
C TRP A 141 1.70 9.11 -16.85
N HIS A 142 2.71 9.85 -16.40
CA HIS A 142 4.07 9.33 -16.42
C HIS A 142 4.20 8.32 -15.27
N SER A 143 3.95 7.04 -15.55
CA SER A 143 3.86 5.98 -14.54
C SER A 143 5.07 5.96 -13.59
N LEU A 144 6.28 6.16 -14.13
CA LEU A 144 7.51 6.24 -13.34
C LEU A 144 7.49 7.40 -12.32
N LYS A 145 6.95 8.56 -12.69
CA LYS A 145 6.76 9.71 -11.78
C LYS A 145 5.69 9.46 -10.73
N VAL A 146 4.61 8.79 -11.13
CA VAL A 146 3.53 8.41 -10.20
C VAL A 146 4.08 7.46 -9.15
N PHE A 147 4.82 6.42 -9.57
CA PHE A 147 5.54 5.53 -8.67
C PHE A 147 6.50 6.29 -7.76
N ALA A 148 7.37 7.14 -8.32
CA ALA A 148 8.34 7.91 -7.53
C ALA A 148 7.65 8.72 -6.43
N VAL A 149 6.52 9.38 -6.72
CA VAL A 149 5.80 10.13 -5.68
C VAL A 149 5.14 9.23 -4.63
N ILE A 150 4.53 8.12 -5.04
CA ILE A 150 3.93 7.16 -4.10
C ILE A 150 5.00 6.58 -3.18
N PHE A 151 6.18 6.21 -3.72
CA PHE A 151 7.32 5.73 -2.94
C PHE A 151 7.85 6.78 -1.97
N LEU A 152 8.07 8.02 -2.43
CA LEU A 152 8.53 9.10 -1.56
C LEU A 152 7.52 9.41 -0.46
N LEU A 153 6.22 9.34 -0.75
CA LEU A 153 5.17 9.46 0.26
C LEU A 153 5.23 8.32 1.28
N MET A 154 5.42 7.08 0.83
CA MET A 154 5.53 5.90 1.68
C MET A 154 6.71 6.05 2.66
N LEU A 155 7.89 6.43 2.15
CA LEU A 155 9.08 6.67 2.96
C LEU A 155 8.90 7.84 3.94
N TRP A 156 8.21 8.90 3.51
CA TRP A 156 7.93 10.04 4.37
C TRP A 156 6.97 9.66 5.51
N VAL A 157 5.92 8.89 5.21
CA VAL A 157 4.99 8.40 6.23
C VAL A 157 5.69 7.47 7.21
N ASP A 158 6.48 6.51 6.72
CA ASP A 158 7.23 5.57 7.55
C ASP A 158 8.17 6.30 8.54
N ARG A 159 8.87 7.32 8.05
CA ARG A 159 9.82 8.12 8.85
C ARG A 159 9.18 8.78 10.08
N TYR A 160 7.93 9.23 9.98
CA TYR A 160 7.25 9.99 11.04
C TYR A 160 6.14 9.22 11.76
N ALA A 161 5.81 8.02 11.30
CA ALA A 161 4.79 7.21 11.95
C ALA A 161 5.25 6.80 13.35
N ALA A 162 4.37 6.96 14.34
CA ALA A 162 4.64 6.51 15.71
C ALA A 162 4.54 4.98 15.87
N GLN A 163 4.01 4.29 14.85
CA GLN A 163 3.78 2.86 14.81
C GLN A 163 3.99 2.33 13.38
N ALA A 164 4.21 1.02 13.24
CA ALA A 164 4.35 0.38 11.94
C ALA A 164 3.07 0.58 11.10
N MET A 165 3.24 1.10 9.89
CA MET A 165 2.14 1.40 8.96
C MET A 165 1.87 0.26 7.98
N PHE A 166 2.88 -0.55 7.67
CA PHE A 166 2.86 -1.50 6.56
C PHE A 166 2.88 -2.95 7.04
N THR A 167 2.25 -3.83 6.27
CA THR A 167 2.37 -5.27 6.46
C THR A 167 3.71 -5.75 5.87
N THR A 168 4.22 -6.86 6.40
CA THR A 168 5.40 -7.53 5.82
C THR A 168 5.20 -7.91 4.33
N ASP A 169 3.97 -8.26 3.96
CA ASP A 169 3.62 -8.64 2.59
C ASP A 169 3.65 -7.43 1.63
N PHE A 170 3.13 -6.30 2.08
CA PHE A 170 3.17 -5.04 1.34
C PHE A 170 4.61 -4.54 1.19
N GLU A 171 5.41 -4.58 2.25
CA GLU A 171 6.83 -4.22 2.21
C GLU A 171 7.60 -5.05 1.19
N ARG A 172 7.37 -6.37 1.18
CA ARG A 172 8.00 -7.27 0.21
C ARG A 172 7.57 -6.98 -1.22
N ALA A 173 6.27 -6.79 -1.47
CA ALA A 173 5.76 -6.50 -2.81
C ALA A 173 6.24 -5.12 -3.30
N SER A 174 6.24 -4.10 -2.44
CA SER A 174 6.71 -2.76 -2.79
C SER A 174 8.23 -2.70 -3.01
N ALA A 175 9.02 -3.45 -2.24
CA ALA A 175 10.46 -3.60 -2.47
C ALA A 175 10.75 -4.27 -3.82
N GLU A 176 10.00 -5.32 -4.17
CA GLU A 176 10.11 -5.97 -5.47
C GLU A 176 9.86 -4.99 -6.63
N VAL A 177 8.82 -4.15 -6.50
CA VAL A 177 8.53 -3.10 -7.48
C VAL A 177 9.67 -2.08 -7.56
N PHE A 178 10.21 -1.66 -6.42
CA PHE A 178 11.27 -0.66 -6.37
C PHE A 178 12.59 -1.16 -6.99
N ASP A 179 13.00 -2.38 -6.65
CA ASP A 179 14.18 -3.02 -7.20
C ASP A 179 14.07 -3.16 -8.73
N HIS A 180 12.89 -3.52 -9.21
CA HIS A 180 12.61 -3.62 -10.63
C HIS A 180 12.72 -2.26 -11.35
N ILE A 181 12.12 -1.21 -10.77
CA ILE A 181 12.20 0.15 -11.31
C ILE A 181 13.65 0.64 -11.34
N ARG A 182 14.43 0.40 -10.27
CA ARG A 182 15.85 0.78 -10.25
C ARG A 182 16.67 0.03 -11.30
N ALA A 183 16.41 -1.26 -11.49
CA ALA A 183 17.14 -2.08 -12.43
C ALA A 183 16.91 -1.66 -13.89
N LEU A 184 15.66 -1.34 -14.27
CA LEU A 184 15.31 -1.02 -15.65
C LEU A 184 15.33 0.48 -15.98
N HIS A 185 15.00 1.31 -14.99
CA HIS A 185 14.74 2.73 -15.19
C HIS A 185 15.59 3.61 -14.27
N GLY A 186 16.67 3.10 -13.67
CA GLY A 186 17.47 3.83 -12.66
C GLY A 186 17.85 5.25 -13.07
N ASP A 187 18.40 5.45 -14.26
CA ASP A 187 18.78 6.79 -14.77
C ASP A 187 17.56 7.69 -14.99
N GLN A 188 16.46 7.12 -15.50
CA GLN A 188 15.21 7.85 -15.70
C GLN A 188 14.58 8.23 -14.37
N PHE A 189 14.62 7.32 -13.39
CA PHE A 189 14.13 7.51 -12.03
C PHE A 189 14.89 8.64 -11.33
N ALA A 190 16.22 8.64 -11.41
CA ALA A 190 17.07 9.72 -10.88
C ALA A 190 16.75 11.07 -11.53
N ALA A 191 16.44 11.09 -12.83
CA ALA A 191 16.08 12.33 -13.54
C ALA A 191 14.72 12.90 -13.12
N ILE A 192 13.75 12.04 -12.78
CA ILE A 192 12.40 12.47 -12.38
C ILE A 192 12.26 12.73 -10.88
N GLU A 193 13.13 12.18 -10.04
CA GLU A 193 13.07 12.25 -8.58
C GLU A 193 12.94 13.70 -8.06
N PRO A 194 13.71 14.70 -8.57
CA PRO A 194 13.51 16.10 -8.18
C PRO A 194 12.12 16.64 -8.50
N SER A 195 11.50 16.17 -9.59
CA SER A 195 10.13 16.55 -9.97
C SER A 195 9.10 15.86 -9.07
N ALA A 196 9.35 14.61 -8.65
CA ALA A 196 8.52 13.89 -7.70
C ALA A 196 8.52 14.57 -6.32
N HIS A 197 9.69 14.98 -5.82
CA HIS A 197 9.81 15.77 -4.58
C HIS A 197 9.00 17.08 -4.63
N LYS A 198 8.90 17.75 -5.78
CA LYS A 198 8.08 18.96 -5.95
C LYS A 198 6.58 18.68 -5.92
N MET A 199 6.13 17.46 -6.23
CA MET A 199 4.71 17.09 -6.18
C MET A 199 4.28 16.64 -4.78
N LEU A 200 5.20 16.12 -3.98
CA LEU A 200 4.90 15.55 -2.67
C LEU A 200 4.14 16.51 -1.71
N PRO A 201 4.48 17.81 -1.60
CA PRO A 201 3.69 18.76 -0.80
C PRO A 201 2.23 18.86 -1.26
N LYS A 202 1.97 18.81 -2.57
CA LYS A 202 0.60 18.86 -3.11
C LYS A 202 -0.19 17.62 -2.75
N VAL A 203 0.46 16.45 -2.81
CA VAL A 203 -0.14 15.17 -2.44
C VAL A 203 -0.47 15.14 -0.95
N ILE A 204 0.47 15.52 -0.08
CA ILE A 204 0.26 15.56 1.37
C ILE A 204 -0.84 16.57 1.74
N ALA A 205 -0.82 17.78 1.16
CA ALA A 205 -1.86 18.77 1.38
C ALA A 205 -3.24 18.24 0.97
N ARG A 206 -3.31 17.46 -0.12
CA ARG A 206 -4.56 16.86 -0.57
C ARG A 206 -5.07 15.77 0.37
N LEU A 207 -4.18 14.90 0.85
CA LEU A 207 -4.52 13.88 1.85
C LEU A 207 -5.03 14.51 3.15
N LYS A 208 -4.36 15.57 3.63
CA LYS A 208 -4.80 16.34 4.80
C LYS A 208 -6.16 16.99 4.59
N ALA A 209 -6.44 17.49 3.39
CA ALA A 209 -7.76 18.04 3.05
C ALA A 209 -8.88 16.98 3.05
N CYS A 210 -8.53 15.70 2.86
CA CYS A 210 -9.44 14.56 3.04
C CYS A 210 -9.57 14.12 4.51
N GLY A 211 -8.89 14.78 5.46
CA GLY A 211 -8.88 14.40 6.87
C GLY A 211 -7.88 13.30 7.23
N LEU A 212 -6.98 12.94 6.29
CA LEU A 212 -6.00 11.87 6.46
C LEU A 212 -4.59 12.44 6.67
N PHE A 213 -3.77 11.76 7.44
CA PHE A 213 -2.39 12.12 7.75
C PHE A 213 -2.25 13.53 8.36
N LEU A 214 -3.22 13.94 9.18
CA LEU A 214 -3.18 15.24 9.88
C LEU A 214 -1.98 15.34 10.84
N TRP A 215 -1.47 14.20 11.30
CA TRP A 215 -0.29 14.08 12.15
C TRP A 215 1.03 14.21 11.38
N LEU A 216 1.03 14.02 10.06
CA LEU A 216 2.24 14.01 9.23
C LEU A 216 2.77 15.44 9.07
N PRO A 217 4.07 15.71 9.32
CA PRO A 217 4.62 17.04 9.08
C PRO A 217 4.58 17.40 7.59
N ASP A 218 4.54 18.71 7.32
CA ASP A 218 4.64 19.19 5.94
C ASP A 218 6.01 18.82 5.35
N TYR A 219 6.00 18.50 4.07
CA TYR A 219 7.22 18.06 3.38
C TYR A 219 8.21 19.22 3.18
N ARG A 220 9.43 19.05 3.69
CA ARG A 220 10.50 20.09 3.67
C ARG A 220 11.60 19.88 2.64
N GLY A 221 11.58 18.77 1.90
CA GLY A 221 12.62 18.44 0.91
C GLY A 221 13.46 17.22 1.31
N ALA A 222 14.40 16.83 0.44
CA ALA A 222 15.26 15.66 0.62
C ALA A 222 16.49 15.92 1.52
N GLU A 223 16.63 17.13 2.08
CA GLU A 223 17.82 17.59 2.81
C GLU A 223 17.74 17.42 4.35
N GLU A 224 16.74 16.69 4.86
CA GLU A 224 16.66 16.22 6.27
C GLU A 224 16.87 14.70 6.35
#